data_AF-A0A7Y5LU29-F1
#
_entry.id   AF-A0A7Y5LU29-F1
#
_cell.length_a   1.000
_cell.length_b   1.000
_cell.length_c   1.000
_cell.angle_alpha   90.00
_cell.angle_beta   90.00
_cell.angle_gamma   90.00
#
_symmetry.space_group_name_H-M   'P 1'
#
loop_
_entity.id
_entity.type
_entity.pdbx_description
1 polymer ?
#
loop_
_entity_poly.entity_id
_entity_poly.type
_entity_poly.pdbx_seq_one_letter_code
_entity_poly.pdbx_strand_id
1 'polypeptide(L)' 'SDVLKKDSMMWALHGGEDYELLLTMSPKEFVKAKKILKTNIHAIGTIVAGTSVVITDASGNRKILEPAGFRHF' A
#
# COMPACT_ATOMS: atom_id res chain seq x y z
N SER A 1 -19.33 13.21 -16.63
CA SER A 1 -19.78 11.81 -16.75
C SER A 1 -19.24 11.02 -15.57
N ASP A 2 -20.10 10.32 -14.83
CA ASP A 2 -19.90 9.61 -13.55
C ASP A 2 -18.77 8.54 -13.47
N VAL A 3 -17.82 8.53 -14.39
CA VAL A 3 -16.67 7.58 -14.43
C VAL A 3 -15.67 7.86 -13.29
N LEU A 4 -15.69 9.06 -12.70
CA LEU A 4 -14.70 9.53 -11.71
C LEU A 4 -15.09 9.31 -10.23
N LYS A 5 -16.25 8.70 -9.94
CA LYS A 5 -16.64 8.34 -8.56
C LYS A 5 -16.23 6.91 -8.17
N LYS A 6 -15.08 6.44 -8.66
CA LYS A 6 -14.47 5.23 -8.09
C LYS A 6 -13.72 5.63 -6.82
N ASP A 7 -13.95 4.87 -5.75
CA ASP A 7 -13.27 5.01 -4.46
C ASP A 7 -11.76 5.06 -4.68
N SER A 8 -11.10 6.14 -4.26
CA SER A 8 -9.65 6.31 -4.39
C SER A 8 -8.89 5.19 -3.67
N MET A 9 -9.47 4.63 -2.61
CA MET A 9 -8.93 3.48 -1.90
C MET A 9 -8.94 2.22 -2.77
N MET A 10 -9.98 2.02 -3.59
CA MET A 10 -10.02 0.88 -4.51
C MET A 10 -8.90 0.95 -5.55
N TRP A 11 -8.61 2.14 -6.09
CA TRP A 11 -7.49 2.33 -7.01
C TRP A 11 -6.14 2.13 -6.33
N ALA A 12 -5.94 2.69 -5.14
CA ALA A 12 -4.67 2.54 -4.42
C ALA A 12 -4.36 1.09 -4.00
N LEU A 13 -5.39 0.26 -3.72
CA LEU A 13 -5.20 -1.11 -3.23
C LEU A 13 -5.22 -2.19 -4.31
N HIS A 14 -5.99 -1.97 -5.38
CA HIS A 14 -6.25 -2.97 -6.40
C HIS A 14 -6.00 -2.48 -7.82
N GLY A 15 -5.66 -1.20 -7.98
CA GLY A 15 -5.09 -0.70 -9.22
C GLY A 15 -3.77 -1.39 -9.56
N GLY A 16 -3.27 -1.07 -10.73
CA GLY A 16 -1.98 -1.53 -11.21
C GLY A 16 -1.41 -0.49 -12.17
N GLU A 17 -0.30 -0.83 -12.82
CA GLU A 17 0.37 0.02 -13.81
C GLU A 17 0.93 1.34 -13.24
N ASP A 18 1.07 1.47 -11.91
CA ASP A 18 1.74 2.60 -11.28
C ASP A 18 3.27 2.53 -11.43
N TYR A 19 3.82 1.32 -11.60
CA TYR A 19 5.27 1.04 -11.66
C TYR A 19 6.07 1.55 -10.43
N GLU A 20 5.40 1.71 -9.30
CA GLU A 20 6.00 2.08 -8.01
C GLU A 20 6.64 0.88 -7.30
N LEU A 21 7.53 1.15 -6.35
CA LEU A 21 8.22 0.13 -5.55
C LEU A 21 7.54 -0.12 -4.20
N LEU A 22 7.16 -1.37 -3.94
CA LEU A 22 6.75 -1.82 -2.61
C LEU A 22 7.91 -2.57 -1.93
N LEU A 23 8.43 -2.00 -0.86
CA LEU A 23 9.62 -2.49 -0.14
C LEU A 23 9.36 -2.59 1.36
N THR A 24 10.18 -3.39 2.04
CA THR A 24 10.21 -3.45 3.51
C THR A 24 11.60 -3.07 4.00
N MET A 25 11.67 -2.39 5.14
CA MET A 25 12.94 -2.02 5.80
C MET A 25 12.73 -1.71 7.27
N SER A 26 13.82 -1.71 8.05
CA SER A 26 13.74 -1.31 9.46
C SER A 26 13.44 0.20 9.60
N PRO A 27 12.84 0.65 10.72
CA PRO A 27 12.59 2.08 10.95
C PRO A 27 13.86 2.95 10.86
N LYS A 28 15.00 2.43 11.32
CA LYS A 28 16.30 3.11 11.25
C LYS A 28 16.75 3.33 9.81
N GLU A 29 16.59 2.33 8.95
CA GLU A 29 16.95 2.44 7.53
C GLU A 29 15.97 3.35 6.78
N PHE A 30 14.68 3.36 7.14
CA PHE A 30 13.70 4.28 6.56
C PHE A 30 14.05 5.75 6.80
N VAL A 31 14.49 6.10 8.02
CA VAL A 31 14.94 7.46 8.36
C VAL A 31 16.16 7.88 7.53
N LYS A 32 17.08 6.95 7.26
CA LYS A 32 18.23 7.21 6.37
C LYS A 32 17.78 7.35 4.92
N ALA A 33 16.94 6.44 4.43
CA ALA A 33 16.43 6.43 3.06
C ALA A 33 15.74 7.76 2.71
N LYS A 34 14.90 8.28 3.60
CA LYS A 34 14.24 9.59 3.44
C LYS A 34 15.21 10.76 3.22
N LYS A 35 16.46 10.67 3.69
CA LYS A 35 17.46 11.73 3.55
C LYS A 35 18.27 11.63 2.26
N ILE A 36 18.39 10.43 1.69
CA ILE A 36 19.29 10.17 0.57
C ILE A 36 18.57 9.96 -0.76
N LEU A 37 17.31 9.48 -0.70
CA LEU A 37 16.53 9.25 -1.90
C LEU A 37 16.00 10.58 -2.45
N LYS A 38 16.05 10.70 -3.78
CA LYS A 38 15.54 11.88 -4.51
C LYS A 38 14.06 11.77 -4.85
N THR A 39 13.41 10.66 -4.48
CA THR A 39 11.98 10.42 -4.67
C THR A 39 11.29 10.30 -3.32
N ASN A 40 9.98 10.54 -3.32
CA ASN A 40 9.16 10.42 -2.12
C ASN A 40 9.02 8.94 -1.73
N ILE A 41 9.13 8.68 -0.43
CA ILE A 41 8.83 7.37 0.15
C ILE A 41 7.88 7.53 1.33
N HIS A 42 6.89 6.64 1.40
CA HIS A 42 5.86 6.64 2.44
C HIS A 42 5.83 5.28 3.13
N ALA A 43 5.89 5.30 4.46
CA ALA A 43 5.62 4.10 5.26
C ALA A 43 4.10 3.94 5.34
N ILE A 44 3.58 2.88 4.73
CA ILE A 44 2.13 2.59 4.64
C ILE A 44 1.68 1.44 5.53
N GLY A 45 2.60 0.83 6.28
CA GLY A 45 2.30 -0.29 7.16
C GLY A 45 3.53 -0.86 7.86
N THR A 46 3.34 -1.99 8.55
CA THR A 46 4.37 -2.70 9.30
C THR A 46 4.29 -4.19 9.03
N ILE A 47 5.44 -4.86 8.92
CA ILE A 47 5.51 -6.32 8.86
C ILE A 47 5.38 -6.88 10.27
N VAL A 48 4.50 -7.86 10.42
CA VAL A 48 4.24 -8.61 11.66
C VAL A 48 4.26 -10.10 11.36
N ALA A 49 4.38 -10.94 12.39
CA ALA A 49 4.26 -12.38 12.22
C ALA A 49 2.86 -12.76 11.71
N GLY A 50 2.80 -13.58 10.65
CA GLY A 50 1.55 -14.01 10.01
C GLY A 50 1.72 -14.19 8.50
N THR A 51 0.63 -14.54 7.81
CA THR A 51 0.61 -14.84 6.37
C THR A 51 -0.39 -14.00 5.57
N SER A 52 -1.09 -13.07 6.21
CA SER A 52 -2.16 -12.26 5.60
C SER A 52 -1.81 -10.78 5.59
N VAL A 53 -2.35 -10.05 4.61
CA VAL A 53 -2.33 -8.59 4.57
C VAL A 53 -3.61 -8.07 5.23
N VAL A 54 -3.47 -7.14 6.17
CA VAL A 54 -4.59 -6.56 6.93
C VAL A 54 -4.56 -5.05 6.78
N ILE A 55 -5.69 -4.47 6.40
CA ILE A 55 -5.89 -3.02 6.34
C ILE A 55 -6.58 -2.56 7.62
N THR A 56 -6.16 -1.40 8.11
CA THR A 56 -6.85 -0.68 9.18
C THR A 56 -7.45 0.59 8.60
N ASP A 57 -8.75 0.79 8.76
CA ASP A 57 -9.43 2.01 8.29
C ASP A 57 -9.19 3.20 9.24
N ALA A 58 -9.69 4.38 8.87
CA ALA A 58 -9.55 5.60 9.68
C ALA A 58 -10.24 5.53 11.06
N SER A 59 -11.18 4.59 11.24
CA SER A 59 -11.87 4.34 12.51
C SER A 59 -11.16 3.26 13.35
N GLY A 60 -10.06 2.68 12.86
CA GLY A 60 -9.33 1.59 13.51
C GLY A 60 -9.86 0.19 13.23
N ASN A 61 -10.87 0.03 12.37
CA ASN A 61 -11.39 -1.29 12.05
C ASN A 61 -10.41 -2.05 11.15
N ARG A 62 -10.25 -3.34 11.42
CA ARG A 62 -9.32 -4.20 10.70
C ARG A 62 -10.05 -5.17 9.78
N LYS A 63 -9.58 -5.29 8.54
CA LYS A 63 -10.08 -6.30 7.58
C LYS A 63 -8.92 -6.97 6.84
N ILE A 64 -9.07 -8.25 6.55
CA ILE A 64 -8.16 -8.95 5.64
C ILE A 64 -8.34 -8.33 4.24
N LEU A 65 -7.23 -8.03 3.58
CA LEU A 65 -7.25 -7.57 2.20
C LEU A 65 -7.28 -8.77 1.27
N GLU A 66 -8.45 -8.99 0.66
CA GLU A 66 -8.59 -10.01 -0.37
C GLU A 66 -7.92 -9.55 -1.68
N PRO A 67 -7.16 -10.42 -2.37
CA PRO A 67 -6.57 -10.07 -3.66
C PRO A 67 -7.64 -9.77 -4.71
N ALA A 68 -7.62 -8.56 -5.28
CA ALA A 68 -8.55 -8.15 -6.35
C ALA A 68 -7.86 -7.42 -7.53
N GLY A 69 -6.52 -7.45 -7.58
CA GLY A 69 -5.74 -6.87 -8.68
C GLY A 69 -5.79 -7.70 -9.96
N PHE A 70 -5.07 -7.25 -11.00
CA PHE A 70 -5.05 -7.90 -12.30
C PHE A 70 -4.68 -9.39 -12.21
N ARG A 71 -5.50 -10.22 -12.83
CA ARG A 71 -5.25 -11.64 -13.05
C ARG A 71 -5.29 -11.90 -14.55
N HIS A 72 -4.24 -12.53 -15.07
CA HIS A 72 -4.16 -12.85 -16.50
C HIS A 72 -5.23 -13.88 -16.94
N PHE A 73 -5.73 -14.70 -16.01
CA PHE A 73 -6.69 -15.78 -16.24
C PHE A 73 -7.65 -15.95 -15.04
#